data_AF-H2YQE9-F1
#
_entry.id   AF-H2YQE9-F1
#
_cell.length_a   1.000
_cell.length_b   1.000
_cell.length_c   1.000
_cell.angle_alpha   90.00
_cell.angle_beta   90.00
_cell.angle_gamma   90.00
#
_symmetry.space_group_name_H-M   'P 1'
#
loop_
_entity.id
_entity.type
_entity.pdbx_description
1 polymer ?
#
loop_
_entity_poly.entity_id
_entity_poly.type
_entity_poly.pdbx_seq_one_letter_code
_entity_poly.pdbx_strand_id
1 'polypeptide(L)'
;MCKKLGLLIFSIILYARCHCQLPGEQALPTLFLGPSNTCPSECVAAVRPCDCYTDGFIDCARKQLVNIPSTLPNCAKLINLQHNNITNISVFDFQSIRNADDLKLSFNKITQLPAGAFTHMPNLTKLYITNNLITNIEECTFQGLKSLEFLYMENNLISSIASEAFIGLFKLNTLSLMGNRLSTFNPK
;
A
#
# COMPACT_ATOMS: atom_id res chain seq x y z
N MET A 1 -5.20 -12.50 -15.26
CA MET A 1 -5.00 -13.67 -16.19
C MET A 1 -3.55 -13.69 -16.73
N CYS A 2 -2.64 -14.43 -16.08
CA CYS A 2 -1.28 -14.63 -16.57
C CYS A 2 -1.36 -15.44 -17.90
N LYS A 3 -1.21 -14.77 -19.05
CA LYS A 3 -1.18 -15.45 -20.36
C LYS A 3 0.10 -16.28 -20.42
N LYS A 4 -0.04 -17.61 -20.38
CA LYS A 4 1.02 -18.53 -20.81
C LYS A 4 1.40 -18.17 -22.25
N LEU A 5 2.52 -17.47 -22.43
CA LEU A 5 3.16 -17.40 -23.74
C LEU A 5 3.88 -18.74 -23.92
N GLY A 6 3.21 -19.67 -24.59
CA GLY A 6 3.88 -20.87 -25.09
C GLY A 6 4.84 -20.48 -26.20
N LEU A 7 6.13 -20.75 -26.02
CA LEU A 7 7.04 -21.02 -27.12
C LEU A 7 8.18 -21.92 -26.61
N LEU A 8 8.20 -23.14 -27.15
CA LEU A 8 9.30 -24.09 -27.03
C LEU A 8 10.56 -23.50 -27.68
N ILE A 9 11.64 -23.28 -26.92
CA ILE A 9 13.02 -23.44 -27.42
C ILE A 9 13.89 -23.99 -26.26
N PHE A 10 14.61 -25.07 -26.56
CA PHE A 10 15.52 -25.89 -25.76
C PHE A 10 16.07 -25.35 -24.41
N SER A 11 15.81 -26.14 -23.36
CA SER A 11 16.68 -26.43 -22.20
C SER A 11 17.11 -25.32 -21.21
N ILE A 12 16.40 -24.20 -21.10
CA ILE A 12 16.52 -23.31 -19.95
C ILE A 12 15.15 -23.17 -19.30
N ILE A 13 15.04 -23.52 -18.02
CA ILE A 13 13.85 -23.26 -17.20
C ILE A 13 13.73 -21.73 -17.05
N LEU A 14 13.07 -21.06 -18.01
CA LEU A 14 12.60 -19.70 -17.81
C LEU A 14 11.42 -19.78 -16.86
N TYR A 15 11.64 -19.44 -15.59
CA TYR A 15 10.54 -19.01 -14.74
C TYR A 15 9.95 -17.75 -15.37
N ALA A 16 8.82 -17.88 -16.06
CA ALA A 16 8.02 -16.75 -16.46
C ALA A 16 7.65 -15.98 -15.18
N ARG A 17 8.27 -14.82 -14.96
CA ARG A 17 7.81 -13.89 -13.94
C ARG A 17 6.42 -13.43 -14.37
N CYS A 18 5.37 -13.84 -13.67
CA CYS A 18 4.05 -13.24 -13.86
C CYS A 18 4.18 -11.76 -13.47
N HIS A 19 4.14 -10.89 -14.47
CA HIS A 19 4.00 -9.46 -14.27
C HIS A 19 2.51 -9.15 -14.18
N CYS A 20 2.10 -8.61 -13.04
CA CYS A 20 0.82 -7.95 -12.87
C CYS A 20 0.68 -6.80 -13.88
N GLN A 21 -0.33 -6.88 -14.75
CA GLN A 21 -0.64 -5.81 -15.69
C GLN A 21 -1.65 -4.87 -15.03
N LEU A 22 -1.15 -3.76 -14.47
CA LEU A 22 -2.00 -2.71 -13.91
C LEU A 22 -2.86 -2.10 -15.03
N PRO A 23 -4.12 -1.72 -14.73
CA PRO A 23 -4.99 -1.09 -15.72
C PRO A 23 -4.40 0.27 -16.16
N GLY A 24 -4.05 0.36 -17.45
CA GLY A 24 -3.88 1.60 -18.21
C GLY A 24 -3.01 2.68 -17.55
N GLU A 25 -1.70 2.57 -17.67
CA GLU A 25 -0.76 3.67 -17.43
C GLU A 25 -0.91 4.73 -18.54
N GLN A 26 -1.98 5.51 -18.51
CA GLN A 26 -2.08 6.75 -19.28
C GLN A 26 -1.20 7.77 -18.56
N ALA A 27 -0.04 8.06 -19.14
CA ALA A 27 0.86 9.09 -18.67
C ALA A 27 0.12 10.44 -18.58
N LEU A 28 -0.28 10.84 -17.38
CA LEU A 28 -0.65 12.21 -17.08
C LEU A 28 0.61 13.08 -17.22
N PRO A 29 0.49 14.32 -17.71
CA PRO A 29 1.63 15.20 -17.86
C PRO A 29 2.25 15.42 -16.48
N THR A 30 3.54 15.12 -16.37
CA THR A 30 4.36 15.34 -15.19
C THR A 30 4.50 16.85 -14.96
N LEU A 31 3.56 17.43 -14.24
CA LEU A 31 3.88 18.59 -13.39
C LEU A 31 4.74 18.04 -12.24
N PHE A 32 6.04 17.89 -12.51
CA PHE A 32 7.06 17.73 -11.49
C PHE A 32 7.12 19.05 -10.71
N LEU A 33 6.20 19.22 -9.77
CA LEU A 33 6.51 19.99 -8.58
C LEU A 33 7.60 19.18 -7.87
N GLY A 34 8.79 19.78 -7.69
CA GLY A 34 9.88 19.16 -6.96
C GLY A 34 9.41 18.62 -5.61
N PRO A 35 10.18 17.71 -4.96
CA PRO A 35 9.76 17.06 -3.73
C PRO A 35 9.26 18.11 -2.73
N SER A 36 7.94 18.11 -2.50
CA SER A 36 7.34 18.93 -1.46
C SER A 36 7.84 18.38 -0.13
N ASN A 37 8.71 19.13 0.53
CA ASN A 37 9.14 18.85 1.90
C ASN A 37 8.16 19.44 2.92
N THR A 38 6.99 19.91 2.47
CA THR A 38 5.97 20.49 3.34
C THR A 38 5.00 19.42 3.78
N CYS A 39 4.69 19.44 5.07
CA CYS A 39 3.78 18.49 5.69
C CYS A 39 2.31 18.83 5.39
N PRO A 40 1.40 17.86 5.35
CA PRO A 40 -0.02 18.17 5.26
C PRO A 40 -0.52 18.96 6.46
N SER A 41 -1.17 20.09 6.18
CA SER A 41 -1.64 21.03 7.19
C SER A 41 -2.66 20.42 8.16
N GLU A 42 -3.40 19.41 7.71
CA GLU A 42 -4.42 18.69 8.48
C GLU A 42 -3.82 17.73 9.51
N CYS A 43 -2.58 17.29 9.29
CA CYS A 43 -1.88 16.38 10.18
C CYS A 43 -1.30 17.10 11.40
N VAL A 44 -0.91 18.37 11.24
CA VAL A 44 -0.19 19.11 12.27
C VAL A 44 -1.13 19.57 13.39
N ALA A 45 -0.92 19.06 14.61
CA ALA A 45 -1.27 19.81 15.82
C ALA A 45 -0.13 20.81 16.07
N ALA A 46 -0.47 22.07 16.31
CA ALA A 46 0.44 23.17 16.53
C ALA A 46 1.49 22.91 17.63
N VAL A 47 2.64 22.28 17.33
CA VAL A 47 3.86 22.38 18.16
C VAL A 47 5.16 22.21 17.35
N ARG A 48 5.19 21.49 16.22
CA ARG A 48 6.41 21.38 15.40
C ARG A 48 6.12 21.33 13.89
N PRO A 49 6.92 22.00 13.05
CA PRO A 49 6.96 21.68 11.61
C PRO A 49 7.34 20.21 11.48
N CYS A 50 6.71 19.46 10.57
CA CYS A 50 7.30 18.20 10.15
C CYS A 50 8.55 18.55 9.36
N ASP A 51 9.69 18.47 10.02
CA ASP A 51 10.95 18.69 9.38
C ASP A 51 11.45 17.33 8.89
N CYS A 52 11.58 17.18 7.57
CA CYS A 52 12.18 16.01 6.92
C CYS A 52 13.62 15.70 7.39
N TYR A 53 14.17 16.50 8.31
CA TYR A 53 15.57 16.53 8.72
C TYR A 53 15.85 15.80 10.03
N THR A 54 14.86 15.46 10.86
CA THR A 54 15.09 14.66 12.08
C THR A 54 14.70 13.20 11.86
N ASP A 55 13.40 12.90 11.79
CA ASP A 55 12.91 11.52 11.93
C ASP A 55 11.94 11.08 10.81
N GLY A 56 11.50 12.00 9.95
CA GLY A 56 10.56 11.69 8.86
C GLY A 56 9.20 11.15 9.33
N PHE A 57 8.82 11.41 10.58
CA PHE A 57 7.56 10.96 11.17
C PHE A 57 6.43 11.94 10.84
N ILE A 58 5.37 11.45 10.19
CA ILE A 58 4.19 12.21 9.82
C ILE A 58 3.00 11.68 10.61
N ASP A 59 2.54 12.42 11.62
CA ASP A 59 1.42 12.03 12.46
C ASP A 59 0.13 12.75 12.08
N CYS A 60 -0.80 12.01 11.48
CA CYS A 60 -2.12 12.45 11.06
C CYS A 60 -3.23 11.69 11.81
N ALA A 61 -2.91 11.02 12.92
CA ALA A 61 -3.89 10.20 13.62
C ALA A 61 -4.98 11.05 14.30
N ARG A 62 -6.22 10.53 14.31
CA ARG A 62 -7.37 11.16 15.01
C ARG A 62 -7.69 12.58 14.52
N LYS A 63 -7.48 12.85 13.24
CA LYS A 63 -7.76 14.14 12.59
C LYS A 63 -9.08 14.17 11.84
N GLN A 64 -9.90 13.13 12.00
CA GLN A 64 -11.20 12.96 11.33
C GLN A 64 -11.08 12.97 9.79
N LEU A 65 -9.91 12.62 9.25
CA LEU A 65 -9.65 12.66 7.81
C LEU A 65 -10.57 11.69 7.08
N VAL A 66 -11.12 12.12 5.95
CA VAL A 66 -11.94 11.26 5.07
C VAL A 66 -11.13 10.77 3.86
N ASN A 67 -10.02 11.45 3.55
CA ASN A 67 -9.11 11.11 2.47
C ASN A 67 -7.66 11.14 2.96
N ILE A 68 -6.76 10.48 2.23
CA ILE A 68 -5.32 10.61 2.46
C ILE A 68 -4.88 12.03 2.04
N PRO A 69 -4.06 12.75 2.84
CA PRO A 69 -3.60 14.07 2.46
C PRO A 69 -2.71 14.05 1.21
N SER A 70 -2.96 14.94 0.25
CA SER A 70 -2.25 14.96 -1.04
C SER A 70 -0.81 15.47 -0.98
N THR A 71 -0.39 16.03 0.15
CA THR A 71 0.93 16.67 0.34
C THR A 71 1.86 15.84 1.22
N LEU A 72 1.73 14.51 1.22
CA LEU A 72 2.66 13.66 1.97
C LEU A 72 4.08 13.77 1.35
N PRO A 73 5.12 14.05 2.17
CA PRO A 73 6.46 14.31 1.67
C PRO A 73 7.22 13.02 1.35
N ASN A 74 8.07 13.03 0.32
CA ASN A 74 8.89 11.87 -0.08
C ASN A 74 9.89 11.43 1.01
N CYS A 75 10.29 12.35 1.88
CA CYS A 75 11.20 12.07 2.99
C CYS A 75 10.56 11.22 4.11
N ALA A 76 9.24 11.03 4.08
CA ALA A 76 8.52 10.36 5.16
C ALA A 76 9.07 8.95 5.39
N LYS A 77 9.33 8.64 6.66
CA LYS A 77 9.77 7.34 7.16
C LYS A 77 8.63 6.56 7.80
N LEU A 78 7.78 7.24 8.55
CA LEU A 78 6.61 6.66 9.17
C LEU A 78 5.42 7.59 8.92
N ILE A 79 4.35 7.06 8.33
CA ILE A 79 3.11 7.78 8.08
C ILE A 79 2.01 7.17 8.97
N ASN A 80 1.53 7.95 9.93
CA ASN A 80 0.48 7.54 10.85
C ASN A 80 -0.87 8.18 10.48
N LEU A 81 -1.78 7.41 9.89
CA LEU A 81 -3.13 7.82 9.49
C LEU A 81 -4.21 7.08 10.31
N GLN A 82 -3.85 6.52 11.47
CA GLN A 82 -4.77 5.70 12.27
C GLN A 82 -5.93 6.51 12.87
N HIS A 83 -7.04 5.83 13.16
CA HIS A 83 -8.20 6.42 13.82
C HIS A 83 -8.77 7.64 13.07
N ASN A 84 -8.93 7.51 11.75
CA ASN A 84 -9.58 8.50 10.90
C ASN A 84 -10.87 7.90 10.29
N ASN A 85 -11.49 8.62 9.37
CA ASN A 85 -12.69 8.22 8.65
C ASN A 85 -12.38 7.92 7.17
N ILE A 86 -11.15 7.52 6.84
CA ILE A 86 -10.73 7.29 5.45
C ILE A 86 -11.50 6.11 4.88
N THR A 87 -12.18 6.31 3.76
CA THR A 87 -13.00 5.27 3.10
C THR A 87 -12.35 4.71 1.84
N ASN A 88 -11.64 5.55 1.09
CA ASN A 88 -11.08 5.19 -0.20
C ASN A 88 -9.58 5.48 -0.21
N ILE A 89 -8.84 4.60 -0.86
CA ILE A 89 -7.45 4.80 -1.25
C ILE A 89 -7.42 4.87 -2.77
N SER A 90 -6.73 5.87 -3.30
CA SER A 90 -6.45 6.05 -4.72
C SER A 90 -5.05 5.56 -5.07
N VAL A 91 -4.84 5.16 -6.33
CA VAL A 91 -3.52 4.79 -6.86
C VAL A 91 -2.49 5.94 -6.81
N PHE A 92 -2.96 7.19 -6.64
CA PHE A 92 -2.11 8.38 -6.58
C PHE A 92 -1.77 8.84 -5.16
N ASP A 93 -2.43 8.33 -4.12
CA ASP A 93 -2.30 8.86 -2.75
C ASP A 93 -0.88 8.73 -2.19
N PHE A 94 -0.14 7.70 -2.62
CA PHE A 94 1.23 7.43 -2.20
C PHE A 94 2.26 7.64 -3.34
N GLN A 95 1.88 8.33 -4.41
CA GLN A 95 2.72 8.44 -5.62
C GLN A 95 4.06 9.12 -5.40
N SER A 96 4.21 9.93 -4.34
CA SER A 96 5.45 10.66 -4.00
C SER A 96 6.31 9.94 -2.95
N ILE A 97 5.82 8.86 -2.32
CA ILE A 97 6.41 8.30 -1.10
C ILE A 97 7.36 7.15 -1.42
N ARG A 98 8.66 7.42 -1.53
CA ARG A 98 9.67 6.37 -1.83
C ARG A 98 10.37 5.80 -0.60
N ASN A 99 10.41 6.56 0.50
CA ASN A 99 11.31 6.27 1.62
C ASN A 99 10.64 5.74 2.89
N ALA A 100 9.31 5.58 2.89
CA ALA A 100 8.56 5.15 4.05
C ALA A 100 8.85 3.68 4.39
N ASP A 101 9.14 3.44 5.66
CA ASP A 101 9.35 2.12 6.26
C ASP A 101 8.04 1.58 6.85
N ASP A 102 7.20 2.48 7.40
CA ASP A 102 5.99 2.15 8.14
C ASP A 102 4.78 2.99 7.66
N LEU A 103 3.67 2.31 7.32
CA LEU A 103 2.40 2.95 6.97
C LEU A 103 1.28 2.40 7.85
N LYS A 104 0.65 3.28 8.63
CA LYS A 104 -0.42 2.93 9.56
C LYS A 104 -1.76 3.50 9.11
N LEU A 105 -2.66 2.62 8.69
CA LEU A 105 -4.03 2.92 8.22
C LEU A 105 -5.11 2.24 9.09
N SER A 106 -4.72 1.62 10.21
CA SER A 106 -5.66 0.93 11.10
C SER A 106 -6.75 1.84 11.65
N PHE A 107 -7.91 1.26 11.99
CA PHE A 107 -9.05 1.98 12.54
C PHE A 107 -9.52 3.12 11.61
N ASN A 108 -9.74 2.78 10.35
CA ASN A 108 -10.38 3.63 9.35
C ASN A 108 -11.67 2.94 8.85
N LYS A 109 -12.22 3.41 7.72
CA LYS A 109 -13.41 2.84 7.09
C LYS A 109 -13.11 2.35 5.67
N ILE A 110 -11.87 1.94 5.42
CA ILE A 110 -11.39 1.55 4.09
C ILE A 110 -12.14 0.30 3.65
N THR A 111 -12.79 0.37 2.48
CA THR A 111 -13.59 -0.74 1.95
C THR A 111 -12.85 -1.55 0.89
N GLN A 112 -11.87 -0.93 0.20
CA GLN A 112 -11.13 -1.55 -0.89
C GLN A 112 -9.70 -1.02 -0.96
N LEU A 113 -8.80 -1.84 -1.50
CA LEU A 113 -7.42 -1.48 -1.81
C LEU A 113 -7.21 -1.67 -3.32
N PRO A 114 -7.13 -0.59 -4.12
CA PRO A 114 -7.03 -0.74 -5.56
C PRO A 114 -5.69 -1.38 -5.95
N ALA A 115 -5.70 -2.10 -7.07
CA ALA A 115 -4.49 -2.66 -7.67
C ALA A 115 -3.44 -1.56 -7.86
N GLY A 116 -2.22 -1.80 -7.37
CA GLY A 116 -1.11 -0.87 -7.49
C GLY A 116 -1.14 0.35 -6.57
N ALA A 117 -2.05 0.43 -5.59
CA ALA A 117 -2.12 1.53 -4.62
C ALA A 117 -0.77 1.85 -3.94
N PHE A 118 0.07 0.83 -3.75
CA PHE A 118 1.34 0.92 -3.04
C PHE A 118 2.57 0.75 -3.95
N THR A 119 2.41 0.79 -5.29
CA THR A 119 3.48 0.52 -6.27
C THR A 119 4.72 1.37 -6.06
N HIS A 120 4.52 2.58 -5.52
CA HIS A 120 5.55 3.58 -5.34
C HIS A 120 6.28 3.52 -3.99
N MET A 121 5.99 2.52 -3.14
CA MET A 121 6.55 2.38 -1.80
C MET A 121 7.49 1.15 -1.67
N PRO A 122 8.60 1.08 -2.43
CA PRO A 122 9.44 -0.13 -2.48
C PRO A 122 10.17 -0.46 -1.17
N ASN A 123 10.31 0.52 -0.28
CA ASN A 123 11.01 0.41 1.00
C ASN A 123 10.08 0.09 2.17
N LEU A 124 8.76 0.06 1.95
CA LEU A 124 7.81 -0.18 3.03
C LEU A 124 8.02 -1.58 3.62
N THR A 125 8.26 -1.64 4.92
CA THR A 125 8.51 -2.87 5.69
C THR A 125 7.27 -3.31 6.47
N LYS A 126 6.45 -2.35 6.93
CA LYS A 126 5.27 -2.62 7.76
C LYS A 126 4.04 -1.88 7.25
N LEU A 127 2.98 -2.64 7.01
CA LEU A 127 1.69 -2.13 6.60
C LEU A 127 0.60 -2.58 7.57
N TYR A 128 -0.02 -1.60 8.23
CA TYR A 128 -1.07 -1.84 9.21
C TYR A 128 -2.41 -1.35 8.67
N ILE A 129 -3.34 -2.27 8.40
CA ILE A 129 -4.69 -1.99 7.90
C ILE A 129 -5.77 -2.68 8.78
N THR A 130 -5.38 -3.09 9.99
CA THR A 130 -6.25 -3.68 11.02
C THR A 130 -7.49 -2.83 11.33
N ASN A 131 -8.64 -3.47 11.58
CA ASN A 131 -9.92 -2.79 11.87
C ASN A 131 -10.32 -1.80 10.77
N ASN A 132 -10.53 -2.32 9.56
CA ASN A 132 -11.13 -1.61 8.43
C ASN A 132 -12.33 -2.43 7.91
N LEU A 133 -12.85 -2.08 6.73
CA LEU A 133 -14.05 -2.69 6.14
C LEU A 133 -13.73 -3.42 4.82
N ILE A 134 -12.48 -3.87 4.64
CA ILE A 134 -12.04 -4.48 3.38
C ILE A 134 -12.71 -5.83 3.19
N THR A 135 -13.33 -6.04 2.03
CA THR A 135 -14.06 -7.28 1.72
C THR A 135 -13.28 -8.27 0.86
N ASN A 136 -12.36 -7.79 0.03
CA ASN A 136 -11.65 -8.61 -0.95
C ASN A 136 -10.23 -8.07 -1.14
N ILE A 137 -9.29 -8.97 -1.42
CA ILE A 137 -7.94 -8.63 -1.87
C ILE A 137 -7.79 -9.10 -3.31
N GLU A 138 -7.56 -8.15 -4.22
CA GLU A 138 -7.46 -8.43 -5.65
C GLU A 138 -6.04 -8.78 -6.08
N GLU A 139 -5.89 -9.20 -7.34
CA GLU A 139 -4.57 -9.33 -7.96
C GLU A 139 -3.87 -7.95 -7.90
N CYS A 140 -2.56 -7.95 -7.65
CA CYS A 140 -1.72 -6.75 -7.75
C CYS A 140 -2.00 -5.64 -6.72
N THR A 141 -2.85 -5.88 -5.71
CA THR A 141 -3.10 -4.94 -4.60
C THR A 141 -1.79 -4.52 -3.91
N PHE A 142 -0.88 -5.46 -3.65
CA PHE A 142 0.39 -5.20 -2.98
C PHE A 142 1.61 -5.12 -3.92
N GLN A 143 1.37 -4.91 -5.22
CA GLN A 143 2.45 -4.79 -6.19
C GLN A 143 3.39 -3.63 -5.79
N GLY A 144 4.71 -3.85 -5.94
CA GLY A 144 5.75 -2.87 -5.64
C GLY A 144 6.31 -2.94 -4.21
N LEU A 145 5.62 -3.59 -3.27
CA LEU A 145 6.01 -3.75 -1.87
C LEU A 145 7.12 -4.80 -1.66
N LYS A 146 8.25 -4.64 -2.35
CA LYS A 146 9.36 -5.61 -2.40
C LYS A 146 10.05 -5.84 -1.06
N SER A 147 9.96 -4.86 -0.15
CA SER A 147 10.60 -4.91 1.17
C SER A 147 9.63 -5.22 2.30
N LEU A 148 8.36 -5.51 2.01
CA LEU A 148 7.35 -5.70 3.04
C LEU A 148 7.62 -6.98 3.82
N GLU A 149 7.70 -6.84 5.14
CA GLU A 149 7.98 -7.93 6.08
C GLU A 149 6.74 -8.26 6.93
N PHE A 150 5.94 -7.24 7.25
CA PHE A 150 4.76 -7.37 8.12
C PHE A 150 3.53 -6.75 7.49
N LEU A 151 2.50 -7.58 7.29
CA LEU A 151 1.20 -7.18 6.78
C LEU A 151 0.10 -7.57 7.76
N TYR A 152 -0.52 -6.56 8.38
CA TYR A 152 -1.55 -6.72 9.40
C TYR A 152 -2.90 -6.26 8.85
N MET A 153 -3.81 -7.20 8.64
CA MET A 153 -5.15 -6.96 8.08
C MET A 153 -6.25 -7.58 8.95
N GLU A 154 -6.02 -7.67 10.26
CA GLU A 154 -6.97 -8.26 11.19
C GLU A 154 -8.27 -7.47 11.25
N ASN A 155 -9.35 -8.16 11.63
CA ASN A 155 -10.67 -7.55 11.86
C ASN A 155 -11.13 -6.69 10.68
N ASN A 156 -10.94 -7.22 9.47
CA ASN A 156 -11.58 -6.72 8.27
C ASN A 156 -12.75 -7.65 7.91
N LEU A 157 -13.33 -7.49 6.72
CA LEU A 157 -14.44 -8.28 6.23
C LEU A 157 -14.01 -9.21 5.08
N ILE A 158 -12.71 -9.54 5.01
CA ILE A 158 -12.12 -10.20 3.84
C ILE A 158 -12.72 -11.60 3.70
N SER A 159 -13.44 -11.83 2.60
CA SER A 159 -14.08 -13.11 2.28
C SER A 159 -13.41 -13.83 1.11
N SER A 160 -12.65 -13.11 0.27
CA SER A 160 -11.83 -13.71 -0.78
C SER A 160 -10.50 -12.98 -0.97
N ILE A 161 -9.48 -13.75 -1.36
CA ILE A 161 -8.14 -13.27 -1.71
C ILE A 161 -7.80 -13.90 -3.06
N ALA A 162 -7.41 -13.07 -4.03
CA ALA A 162 -6.98 -13.55 -5.33
C ALA A 162 -5.74 -14.45 -5.22
N SER A 163 -5.62 -15.45 -6.11
CA SER A 163 -4.53 -16.44 -6.03
C SER A 163 -3.14 -15.81 -6.15
N GLU A 164 -3.03 -14.65 -6.81
CA GLU A 164 -1.76 -13.95 -7.05
C GLU A 164 -1.64 -12.66 -6.23
N ALA A 165 -2.47 -12.49 -5.20
CA ALA A 165 -2.52 -11.26 -4.38
C ALA A 165 -1.19 -10.90 -3.70
N PHE A 166 -0.39 -11.91 -3.33
CA PHE A 166 0.87 -11.74 -2.58
C PHE A 166 2.12 -11.95 -3.45
N ILE A 167 1.98 -12.08 -4.77
CA ILE A 167 3.13 -12.18 -5.68
C ILE A 167 4.04 -10.96 -5.52
N GLY A 168 5.35 -11.23 -5.37
CA GLY A 168 6.37 -10.19 -5.29
C GLY A 168 6.66 -9.68 -3.87
N LEU A 169 5.93 -10.16 -2.86
CA LEU A 169 6.22 -9.88 -1.45
C LEU A 169 7.34 -10.78 -0.93
N PHE A 170 8.53 -10.67 -1.53
CA PHE A 170 9.64 -11.61 -1.33
C PHE A 170 10.19 -11.66 0.09
N LYS A 171 9.94 -10.61 0.90
CA LYS A 171 10.39 -10.52 2.30
C LYS A 171 9.29 -10.75 3.32
N LEU A 172 8.06 -11.07 2.88
CA LEU A 172 6.93 -11.16 3.80
C LEU A 172 7.16 -12.30 4.79
N ASN A 173 7.31 -11.93 6.06
CA ASN A 173 7.57 -12.85 7.16
C ASN A 173 6.32 -13.05 8.01
N THR A 174 5.47 -12.03 8.11
CA THR A 174 4.24 -12.09 8.91
C THR A 174 3.07 -11.55 8.12
N LEU A 175 2.06 -12.41 7.95
CA LEU A 175 0.74 -12.07 7.42
C LEU A 175 -0.30 -12.41 8.49
N SER A 176 -1.03 -11.39 8.95
CA SER A 176 -2.10 -11.59 9.91
C SER A 176 -3.46 -11.25 9.30
N LEU A 177 -4.31 -12.27 9.23
CA LEU A 177 -5.67 -12.22 8.66
C LEU A 177 -6.74 -12.58 9.71
N MET A 178 -6.37 -12.57 10.99
CA MET A 178 -7.28 -12.92 12.09
C MET A 178 -8.56 -12.08 12.06
N GLY A 179 -9.71 -12.67 12.38
CA GLY A 179 -10.97 -11.93 12.47
C GLY A 179 -11.55 -11.49 11.11
N ASN A 180 -11.11 -12.11 10.01
CA ASN A 180 -11.73 -11.97 8.68
C ASN A 180 -12.82 -13.03 8.44
N ARG A 181 -13.38 -13.06 7.22
CA ARG A 181 -14.50 -13.92 6.80
C ARG A 181 -14.07 -14.98 5.78
N LEU A 182 -12.80 -15.39 5.84
CA LEU A 182 -12.23 -16.37 4.91
C LEU A 182 -12.78 -17.76 5.20
N SER A 183 -13.35 -18.40 4.18
CA SER A 183 -13.72 -19.82 4.21
C SER A 183 -12.61 -20.72 3.66
N THR A 184 -11.73 -20.18 2.81
CA THR A 184 -10.59 -20.88 2.20
C THR A 184 -9.40 -19.92 2.10
N PHE A 185 -8.19 -20.47 2.09
CA PHE A 185 -6.96 -19.70 1.97
C PHE A 185 -5.96 -20.44 1.06
N ASN A 186 -5.99 -20.14 -0.24
CA ASN A 186 -5.14 -20.76 -1.26
C ASN A 186 -4.38 -19.75 -2.17
N PRO A 187 -3.76 -18.69 -1.64
CA PRO A 187 -2.90 -17.82 -2.45
C PRO A 187 -1.57 -18.53 -2.79
N LYS A 188 -0.92 -18.07 -3.86
CA LYS A 188 0.39 -18.52 -4.37
C LYS A 188 1.53 -17.59 -3.95
#